data_AF-A0A0G0LH31-F1
#
_entry.id   AF-A0A0G0LH31-F1
#
_cell.length_a   1.000
_cell.length_b   1.000
_cell.length_c   1.000
_cell.angle_alpha   90.00
_cell.angle_beta   90.00
_cell.angle_gamma   90.00
#
_symmetry.space_group_name_H-M   'P 1'
#
loop_
_entity.id
_entity.type
_entity.pdbx_description
1 polymer ?
#
loop_
_entity_poly.entity_id
_entity_poly.type
_entity_poly.pdbx_seq_one_letter_code
_entity_poly.pdbx_strand_id
1 'polypeptide(L)'
;MKKFRLLKSKIIVNTFAFFLFSVCSSVGFTVLYELLFSNIGTKQWVYFRIIYNLVKITGSYFCAQITHWVRKKIANKTIADGTSLSIYQIPLYNIIGLIIGIDIYQLLIISIICIIDNMSMGWGYGIILDWLENKKNST
;
A
#
# COMPACT_ATOMS: atom_id res chain seq x y z
N MET A 1 10.54 -28.86 4.74
CA MET A 1 10.99 -27.71 5.58
C MET A 1 11.67 -26.56 4.83
N LYS A 2 12.58 -26.79 3.86
CA LYS A 2 13.28 -25.68 3.12
C LYS A 2 12.34 -24.68 2.43
N LYS A 3 11.30 -25.15 1.71
CA LYS A 3 10.32 -24.27 1.03
C LYS A 3 9.58 -23.32 1.99
N PHE A 4 9.23 -23.77 3.19
CA PHE A 4 8.56 -22.95 4.21
C PHE A 4 9.47 -21.86 4.79
N ARG A 5 10.76 -22.16 5.01
CA ARG A 5 11.73 -21.16 5.46
C ARG A 5 11.96 -20.08 4.41
N LEU A 6 12.08 -20.46 3.13
CA LEU A 6 12.21 -19.51 2.03
C LEU A 6 10.98 -18.61 1.89
N LEU A 7 9.77 -19.16 2.06
CA LEU A 7 8.53 -18.40 2.03
C LEU A 7 8.48 -17.36 3.17
N LYS A 8 8.73 -17.77 4.42
CA LYS A 8 8.76 -16.86 5.57
C LYS A 8 9.78 -15.74 5.38
N SER A 9 10.95 -16.11 4.88
CA SER A 9 12.05 -15.18 4.67
C SER A 9 11.77 -14.18 3.53
N LYS A 10 10.98 -14.55 2.51
CA LYS A 10 10.50 -13.61 1.48
C LYS A 10 9.43 -12.66 2.03
N ILE A 11 8.50 -13.18 2.83
CA ILE A 11 7.45 -12.35 3.44
C ILE A 11 8.06 -11.27 4.33
N ILE A 12 9.07 -11.61 5.16
CA ILE A 12 9.77 -10.63 6.02
C ILE A 12 10.41 -9.50 5.19
N VAL A 13 11.08 -9.83 4.09
CA VAL A 13 11.68 -8.84 3.18
C VAL A 13 10.61 -7.93 2.58
N ASN A 14 9.51 -8.52 2.12
CA ASN A 14 8.41 -7.77 1.53
C ASN A 14 7.68 -6.88 2.55
N THR A 15 7.59 -7.31 3.81
CA THR A 15 7.06 -6.53 4.92
C THR A 15 7.96 -5.30 5.18
N PHE A 16 9.28 -5.48 5.22
CA PHE A 16 10.22 -4.37 5.39
C PHE A 16 10.22 -3.42 4.19
N ALA A 17 10.12 -3.95 2.97
CA ALA A 17 9.98 -3.16 1.75
C ALA A 17 8.73 -2.27 1.81
N PHE A 18 7.59 -2.84 2.22
CA PHE A 18 6.34 -2.11 2.33
C PHE A 18 6.39 -1.07 3.45
N PHE A 19 7.05 -1.37 4.57
CA PHE A 19 7.27 -0.41 5.64
C PHE A 19 8.07 0.81 5.16
N LEU A 20 9.22 0.59 4.53
CA LEU A 20 10.05 1.66 3.95
C LEU A 20 9.28 2.47 2.92
N PHE A 21 8.63 1.79 1.98
CA PHE A 21 7.78 2.42 0.98
C PHE A 21 6.66 3.25 1.62
N SER A 22 6.02 2.73 2.67
CA SER A 22 4.96 3.44 3.39
C SER A 22 5.47 4.71 4.03
N VAL A 23 6.63 4.70 4.67
CA VAL A 23 7.24 5.89 5.27
C VAL A 23 7.56 6.93 4.19
N CYS A 24 8.15 6.51 3.06
CA CYS A 24 8.49 7.41 1.95
C CYS A 24 7.26 7.98 1.22
N SER A 25 6.19 7.19 1.08
CA SER A 25 4.96 7.59 0.38
C SER A 25 3.94 8.34 1.26
N SER A 26 4.15 8.38 2.59
CA SER A 26 3.19 8.97 3.55
C SER A 26 2.92 10.46 3.34
N VAL A 27 3.85 11.19 2.70
CA VAL A 27 3.83 12.65 2.54
C VAL A 27 3.58 13.08 1.08
N GLY A 28 3.20 12.15 0.19
CA GLY A 28 3.12 12.38 -1.26
C GLY A 28 1.90 13.19 -1.76
N PHE A 29 1.70 13.15 -3.08
CA PHE A 29 0.64 13.84 -3.84
C PHE A 29 -0.79 13.58 -3.34
N THR A 30 -0.97 12.52 -2.56
CA THR A 30 -2.22 12.13 -1.87
C THR A 30 -2.83 13.26 -1.05
N VAL A 31 -2.01 14.09 -0.43
CA VAL A 31 -2.46 15.20 0.42
C VAL A 31 -3.22 16.27 -0.38
N LEU A 32 -2.77 16.56 -1.61
CA LEU A 32 -3.31 17.67 -2.40
C LEU A 32 -4.69 17.32 -2.96
N TYR A 33 -4.87 16.13 -3.53
CA TYR A 33 -6.17 15.78 -4.12
C TYR A 33 -7.22 15.40 -3.06
N GLU A 34 -6.83 14.80 -1.94
CA GLU A 34 -7.78 14.50 -0.86
C GLU A 34 -8.39 15.81 -0.35
N LEU A 35 -7.58 16.84 -0.08
CA LEU A 35 -8.09 18.13 0.39
C LEU A 35 -8.83 18.92 -0.69
N LEU A 36 -8.42 18.83 -1.96
CA LEU A 36 -9.04 19.57 -3.07
C LEU A 36 -10.38 18.98 -3.54
N PHE A 37 -10.52 17.65 -3.57
CA PHE A 37 -11.67 17.00 -4.20
C PHE A 37 -12.72 16.47 -3.21
N SER A 38 -12.35 16.21 -1.95
CA SER A 38 -13.25 15.56 -1.01
C SER A 38 -14.02 16.50 -0.09
N ASN A 39 -13.69 17.80 -0.07
CA ASN A 39 -14.26 18.78 0.86
C ASN A 39 -14.26 18.31 2.35
N ILE A 40 -13.35 17.38 2.69
CA ILE A 40 -13.19 16.88 4.06
C ILE A 40 -12.52 17.98 4.89
N GLY A 41 -13.07 18.25 6.07
CA GLY A 41 -12.46 19.20 6.99
C GLY A 41 -11.03 18.79 7.36
N THR A 42 -10.10 19.74 7.39
CA THR A 42 -8.66 19.48 7.64
C THR A 42 -8.39 18.65 8.89
N LYS A 43 -9.14 18.89 9.98
CA LYS A 43 -9.03 18.09 11.22
C LYS A 43 -9.45 16.63 11.00
N GLN A 44 -10.58 16.40 10.36
CA GLN A 44 -11.09 15.06 10.05
C GLN A 44 -10.15 14.31 9.12
N TRP A 45 -9.58 15.03 8.14
CA TRP A 45 -8.54 14.50 7.26
C TRP A 45 -7.27 14.07 8.02
N VAL A 46 -6.77 14.89 8.96
CA VAL A 46 -5.60 14.52 9.78
C VAL A 46 -5.88 13.25 10.60
N TYR A 47 -7.03 13.16 11.27
CA TYR A 47 -7.41 11.95 12.02
C TYR A 47 -7.49 10.72 11.11
N PHE A 48 -8.10 10.88 9.94
CA PHE A 48 -8.16 9.84 8.92
C PHE A 48 -6.78 9.36 8.51
N ARG A 49 -5.85 10.27 8.18
CA ARG A 49 -4.48 9.92 7.77
C ARG A 49 -3.67 9.24 8.87
N ILE A 50 -3.83 9.66 10.12
CA ILE A 50 -3.13 9.05 11.26
C ILE A 50 -3.61 7.60 11.42
N ILE A 51 -4.93 7.39 11.49
CA ILE A 51 -5.52 6.05 11.67
C ILE A 51 -5.18 5.18 10.46
N TYR A 52 -5.34 5.70 9.24
CA TYR A 52 -4.98 5.01 8.01
C TYR A 52 -3.52 4.55 8.00
N ASN A 53 -2.57 5.44 8.28
CA ASN A 53 -1.15 5.07 8.25
C ASN A 53 -0.78 4.09 9.37
N LEU A 54 -1.37 4.21 10.57
CA LEU A 54 -1.16 3.26 11.67
C LEU A 54 -1.63 1.85 11.28
N VAL A 55 -2.83 1.72 10.73
CA VAL A 55 -3.35 0.41 10.31
C VAL A 55 -2.59 -0.11 9.09
N LYS A 56 -2.25 0.77 8.14
CA LYS A 56 -1.46 0.44 6.94
C LYS A 56 -0.10 -0.15 7.31
N ILE A 57 0.60 0.46 8.27
CA ILE A 57 1.92 0.01 8.74
C ILE A 57 1.82 -1.31 9.51
N THR A 58 0.86 -1.44 10.42
CA THR A 58 0.68 -2.67 11.20
C THR A 58 0.26 -3.86 10.33
N GLY A 59 -0.54 -3.63 9.28
CA GLY A 59 -0.92 -4.65 8.32
C GLY A 59 0.11 -4.93 7.20
N SER A 60 1.32 -4.36 7.27
CA SER A 60 2.38 -4.55 6.26
C SER A 60 2.68 -6.03 5.92
N TYR A 61 2.52 -6.91 6.91
CA TYR A 61 2.61 -8.37 6.72
C TYR A 61 1.55 -8.92 5.77
N PHE A 62 0.30 -8.45 5.85
CA PHE A 62 -0.77 -8.84 4.94
C PHE A 62 -0.51 -8.36 3.52
N CYS A 63 -0.03 -7.12 3.36
CA CYS A 63 0.37 -6.62 2.04
C CYS A 63 1.46 -7.49 1.42
N ALA A 64 2.45 -7.93 2.21
CA ALA A 64 3.50 -8.83 1.73
C ALA A 64 2.96 -10.19 1.25
N GLN A 65 1.96 -10.75 1.94
CA GLN A 65 1.27 -11.97 1.50
C GLN A 65 0.50 -11.77 0.20
N ILE A 66 -0.24 -10.65 0.08
CA ILE A 66 -0.96 -10.27 -1.14
C ILE A 66 0.02 -10.12 -2.30
N THR A 67 1.11 -9.35 -2.14
CA THR A 67 2.13 -9.16 -3.18
C THR A 67 2.70 -10.49 -3.66
N HIS A 68 3.03 -11.41 -2.74
CA HIS A 68 3.51 -12.73 -3.13
C HIS A 68 2.46 -13.56 -3.88
N TRP A 69 1.18 -13.47 -3.50
CA TRP A 69 0.10 -14.16 -4.21
C TRP A 69 -0.17 -13.55 -5.60
N VAL A 70 -0.14 -12.22 -5.74
CA VAL A 70 -0.35 -11.52 -7.01
C VAL A 70 0.81 -11.76 -7.97
N ARG A 71 2.07 -11.64 -7.52
CA ARG A 71 3.28 -11.91 -8.35
C ARG A 71 3.34 -13.36 -8.88
N LYS A 72 2.61 -14.30 -8.27
CA LYS A 72 2.47 -15.67 -8.81
C LYS A 72 1.49 -15.78 -9.97
N LYS A 73 0.54 -14.86 -10.08
CA LYS A 73 -0.55 -14.89 -11.07
C LYS A 73 -0.32 -13.89 -12.21
N ILE A 74 0.33 -12.78 -11.92
CA ILE A 74 0.58 -11.71 -12.89
C ILE A 74 2.06 -11.75 -13.29
N ALA A 75 2.33 -12.01 -14.56
CA ALA A 75 3.69 -12.12 -15.09
C ALA A 75 4.45 -10.77 -15.09
N ASN A 76 3.72 -9.67 -15.32
CA ASN A 76 4.31 -8.34 -15.27
C ASN A 76 4.44 -7.87 -13.80
N LYS A 77 5.68 -7.78 -13.31
CA LYS A 77 6.01 -7.39 -11.93
C LYS A 77 5.41 -6.04 -11.53
N THR A 78 5.55 -5.01 -12.37
CA THR A 78 5.06 -3.66 -12.07
C THR A 78 3.54 -3.65 -11.89
N ILE A 79 2.83 -4.36 -12.77
CA ILE A 79 1.37 -4.52 -12.66
C ILE A 79 1.02 -5.32 -11.41
N ALA A 80 1.78 -6.37 -11.10
CA ALA A 80 1.57 -7.17 -9.89
C ALA A 80 1.73 -6.35 -8.60
N ASP A 81 2.72 -5.46 -8.56
CA ASP A 81 3.02 -4.62 -7.40
C ASP A 81 2.00 -3.49 -7.24
N GLY A 82 1.60 -2.81 -8.32
CA GLY A 82 0.52 -1.82 -8.26
C GLY A 82 -0.83 -2.45 -7.88
N THR A 83 -1.10 -3.65 -8.39
CA THR A 83 -2.31 -4.42 -8.04
C THR A 83 -2.30 -4.85 -6.58
N SER A 84 -1.17 -5.32 -6.05
CA SER A 84 -1.09 -5.75 -4.65
C SER A 84 -1.27 -4.58 -3.69
N LEU A 85 -0.67 -3.43 -3.99
CA LEU A 85 -0.91 -2.19 -3.25
C LEU A 85 -2.38 -1.79 -3.30
N SER A 86 -3.02 -1.85 -4.47
CA SER A 86 -4.43 -1.48 -4.63
C SER A 86 -5.37 -2.39 -3.82
N ILE A 87 -5.17 -3.71 -3.89
CA ILE A 87 -5.96 -4.71 -3.14
C ILE A 87 -5.80 -4.50 -1.63
N TYR A 88 -4.62 -4.08 -1.17
CA TYR A 88 -4.37 -3.84 0.24
C TYR A 88 -4.89 -2.49 0.72
N GLN A 89 -4.56 -1.41 0.01
CA GLN A 89 -4.75 -0.04 0.47
C GLN A 89 -6.18 0.46 0.28
N ILE A 90 -6.86 0.13 -0.83
CA ILE A 90 -8.19 0.70 -1.13
C ILE A 90 -9.25 0.21 -0.13
N PRO A 91 -9.35 -1.09 0.19
CA PRO A 91 -10.31 -1.54 1.20
C PRO A 91 -10.02 -0.95 2.57
N LEU A 92 -8.74 -0.84 2.93
CA LEU A 92 -8.30 -0.22 4.18
C LEU A 92 -8.75 1.24 4.26
N TYR A 93 -8.51 1.99 3.18
CA TYR A 93 -8.86 3.39 3.04
C TYR A 93 -10.37 3.60 3.21
N ASN A 94 -11.18 2.80 2.51
CA ASN A 94 -12.64 2.91 2.55
C ASN A 94 -13.21 2.54 3.92
N ILE A 95 -12.73 1.46 4.55
CA ILE A 95 -13.20 1.07 5.88
C ILE A 95 -12.91 2.17 6.91
N ILE A 96 -11.69 2.72 6.91
CA ILE A 96 -11.31 3.78 7.85
C ILE A 96 -12.08 5.06 7.57
N GLY A 97 -12.33 5.36 6.29
CA GLY A 97 -13.10 6.54 5.90
C GLY A 97 -14.55 6.47 6.36
N LEU A 98 -15.19 5.30 6.22
CA LEU A 98 -16.54 5.06 6.74
C LEU A 98 -16.60 5.17 8.27
N ILE A 99 -15.61 4.65 8.99
CA ILE A 99 -15.53 4.75 10.46
C ILE A 99 -15.47 6.23 10.92
N ILE A 100 -14.81 7.08 10.13
CA ILE A 100 -14.62 8.52 10.43
C ILE A 100 -15.76 9.37 9.88
N GLY A 101 -16.75 8.76 9.21
CA GLY A 101 -17.93 9.44 8.70
C GLY A 101 -17.69 10.23 7.40
N ILE A 102 -16.76 9.78 6.55
CA ILE A 102 -16.59 10.32 5.20
C ILE A 102 -17.71 9.77 4.31
N ASP A 103 -18.27 10.63 3.45
CA ASP A 103 -19.35 10.27 2.55
C ASP A 103 -18.91 9.22 1.51
N ILE A 104 -19.82 8.30 1.16
CA ILE A 104 -19.51 7.18 0.28
C ILE A 104 -19.14 7.62 -1.14
N TYR A 105 -19.73 8.71 -1.66
CA TYR A 105 -19.39 9.24 -2.98
C TYR A 105 -17.98 9.86 -2.97
N GLN A 106 -17.59 10.53 -1.88
CA GLN A 106 -16.24 11.04 -1.70
C GLN A 106 -15.22 9.89 -1.67
N LEU A 107 -15.52 8.80 -0.95
CA LEU A 107 -14.67 7.62 -0.89
C LEU A 107 -14.53 6.91 -2.24
N LEU A 108 -15.59 6.87 -3.06
CA LEU A 108 -15.52 6.32 -4.41
C LEU A 108 -14.59 7.13 -5.32
N ILE A 109 -14.70 8.46 -5.30
CA ILE A 109 -13.82 9.35 -6.07
C ILE A 109 -12.36 9.16 -5.63
N ILE A 110 -12.11 9.18 -4.31
CA ILE A 110 -10.77 8.97 -3.77
C ILE A 110 -10.25 7.58 -4.12
N SER A 111 -11.08 6.54 -4.08
CA SER A 111 -10.69 5.17 -4.45
C SER A 111 -10.18 5.09 -5.89
N ILE A 112 -10.85 5.75 -6.83
CA ILE A 112 -10.43 5.78 -8.23
C ILE A 112 -9.05 6.45 -8.36
N ILE A 113 -8.86 7.59 -7.68
CA ILE A 113 -7.57 8.30 -7.69
C ILE A 113 -6.49 7.42 -7.04
N CYS A 114 -6.79 6.76 -5.94
CA CYS A 114 -5.90 5.83 -5.26
C CYS A 114 -5.51 4.63 -6.13
N ILE A 115 -6.36 4.15 -7.05
CA ILE A 115 -5.95 3.13 -8.03
C ILE A 115 -4.83 3.66 -8.91
N ILE A 116 -5.02 4.86 -9.47
CA ILE A 116 -4.04 5.49 -10.37
C ILE A 116 -2.73 5.74 -9.63
N ASP A 117 -2.81 6.26 -8.41
CA ASP A 117 -1.65 6.53 -7.55
C ASP A 117 -0.93 5.24 -7.13
N ASN A 118 -1.67 4.18 -6.77
CA ASN A 118 -1.06 2.90 -6.44
C ASN A 118 -0.41 2.23 -7.65
N MET A 119 -0.92 2.44 -8.87
CA MET A 119 -0.29 1.93 -10.08
C MET A 119 0.99 2.70 -10.42
N SER A 120 1.02 4.02 -10.23
CA SER A 120 2.23 4.84 -10.43
C SER A 120 3.28 4.52 -9.37
N MET A 121 2.88 4.44 -8.10
CA MET A 121 3.76 4.11 -6.98
C MET A 121 4.15 2.63 -6.93
N GLY A 122 3.37 1.74 -7.56
CA GLY A 122 3.66 0.31 -7.66
C GLY A 122 5.03 0.03 -8.27
N TRP A 123 5.48 0.88 -9.20
CA TRP A 123 6.84 0.83 -9.73
C TRP A 123 7.90 1.10 -8.65
N GLY A 124 7.72 2.17 -7.85
CA GLY A 124 8.62 2.51 -6.74
C GLY A 124 8.66 1.42 -5.66
N TYR A 125 7.50 0.85 -5.33
CA TYR A 125 7.42 -0.29 -4.41
C TYR A 125 8.15 -1.52 -4.96
N GLY A 126 8.00 -1.81 -6.27
CA GLY A 126 8.71 -2.89 -6.96
C GLY A 126 10.23 -2.74 -6.95
N ILE A 127 10.74 -1.51 -7.12
CA ILE A 127 12.18 -1.22 -7.01
C ILE A 127 12.70 -1.53 -5.61
N ILE A 128 12.00 -1.10 -4.56
CA ILE A 128 12.41 -1.34 -3.17
C ILE A 128 12.40 -2.85 -2.87
N LEU A 129 11.38 -3.58 -3.36
CA LEU A 129 11.30 -5.03 -3.23
C LEU A 129 12.49 -5.73 -3.89
N ASP A 130 12.76 -5.42 -5.15
CA ASP A 130 13.81 -6.08 -5.92
C ASP A 130 15.21 -5.72 -5.36
N TRP A 131 15.41 -4.48 -4.87
CA TRP A 131 16.64 -4.08 -4.18
C TRP A 131 16.89 -4.90 -2.91
N LEU A 132 15.88 -5.06 -2.06
CA LEU A 132 16.00 -5.83 -0.81
C LEU A 132 16.16 -7.33 -1.05
N GLU A 133 15.47 -7.88 -2.06
CA GLU A 133 15.64 -9.29 -2.44
C GLU A 133 17.05 -9.57 -2.97
N ASN A 134 17.61 -8.69 -3.80
CA ASN A 134 18.97 -8.82 -4.32
C ASN A 134 20.02 -8.69 -3.22
N LYS A 135 19.89 -7.72 -2.32
CA LYS A 135 20.82 -7.50 -1.19
C LYS A 135 20.91 -8.71 -0.26
N LYS A 136 19.79 -9.43 -0.09
CA LYS A 136 19.74 -10.64 0.72
C LYS A 136 20.43 -11.83 0.06
N ASN A 137 20.39 -11.94 -1.27
CA ASN A 137 21.04 -13.04 -1.99
C ASN A 137 22.57 -12.85 -2.10
N SER A 138 23.08 -11.64 -1.82
CA SER A 138 24.52 -11.32 -1.79
C SER A 138 25.20 -11.49 -0.43
N THR A 139 24.46 -11.88 0.60
CA THR A 139 24.94 -12.19 1.97
C THR A 139 24.70 -13.66 2.28
#